data_AF-A0A832C3Q2-F1
#
_entry.id   AF-A0A832C3Q2-F1
#
_cell.length_a   1.000
_cell.length_b   1.000
_cell.length_c   1.000
_cell.angle_alpha   90.00
_cell.angle_beta   90.00
_cell.angle_gamma   90.00
#
_symmetry.space_group_name_H-M   'P 1'
#
loop_
_entity.id
_entity.type
_entity.pdbx_description
1 polymer ?
#
loop_
_entity_poly.entity_id
_entity_poly.type
_entity_poly.pdbx_seq_one_letter_code
_entity_poly.pdbx_strand_id
1 'polypeptide(L)'
;MTNTWTDIGTSDVILIIGANPAENHPMAFKHITYALENKYGNTGPDGNGAKLIVVDPRYTRSASKASIWNGRQMYCKMRSGTDIAFVNGMINYVIQNKKYDQPYVLNYSTAGFLVNENFKGPAETGDGKFSGFIPDASQPVPTLGQIGKYDKSSWNYATFVSSHPKAFKAVNIATDFWDASGNCSCGTSCGFSKDTLSLDPASQYYIGKFRQHLLEVGLLNTTDLGPNVANERTVWEHVLLHYARYDKNTVINLTGADPLVYDDICELFSITG
;
A
#
# COMPACT_ATOMS: atom_id res chain seq x y z
N MET A 1 0.62 13.26 -12.52
CA MET A 1 -0.31 13.60 -11.43
C MET A 1 -1.61 12.85 -11.67
N THR A 2 -2.14 12.21 -10.64
CA THR A 2 -3.46 11.55 -10.66
C THR A 2 -4.62 12.54 -10.46
N ASN A 3 -4.34 13.66 -9.78
CA ASN A 3 -5.31 14.71 -9.43
C ASN A 3 -4.85 16.08 -9.98
N THR A 4 -5.62 17.14 -9.72
CA THR A 4 -5.32 18.50 -10.18
C THR A 4 -4.84 19.40 -9.04
N TRP A 5 -4.25 20.57 -9.36
CA TRP A 5 -3.72 21.51 -8.36
C TRP A 5 -4.78 22.01 -7.37
N THR A 6 -6.00 22.24 -7.83
CA THR A 6 -7.11 22.72 -7.01
C THR A 6 -7.58 21.67 -6.01
N ASP A 7 -7.44 20.40 -6.38
CA ASP A 7 -7.90 19.26 -5.58
C ASP A 7 -7.03 19.03 -4.33
N ILE A 8 -5.81 19.58 -4.30
CA ILE A 8 -4.99 19.60 -3.07
C ILE A 8 -5.73 20.30 -1.92
N GLY A 9 -6.58 21.28 -2.26
CA GLY A 9 -7.40 22.02 -1.32
C GLY A 9 -8.35 21.17 -0.49
N THR A 10 -8.79 20.01 -1.01
CA THR A 10 -9.79 19.14 -0.38
C THR A 10 -9.17 18.07 0.54
N SER A 11 -7.84 18.00 0.63
CA SER A 11 -7.14 16.99 1.42
C SER A 11 -7.22 17.24 2.93
N ASP A 12 -7.38 16.20 3.73
CA ASP A 12 -7.31 16.28 5.21
C ASP A 12 -5.86 16.17 5.73
N VAL A 13 -5.00 15.43 5.03
CA VAL A 13 -3.57 15.31 5.34
C VAL A 13 -2.78 15.43 4.04
N ILE A 14 -1.74 16.25 4.07
CA ILE A 14 -0.87 16.53 2.93
C ILE A 14 0.55 16.11 3.31
N LEU A 15 1.10 15.12 2.60
CA LEU A 15 2.48 14.68 2.75
C LEU A 15 3.35 15.24 1.62
N ILE A 16 4.27 16.15 1.97
CA ILE A 16 5.34 16.58 1.08
C ILE A 16 6.57 15.73 1.39
N ILE A 17 6.96 14.84 0.47
CA ILE A 17 8.20 14.07 0.54
C ILE A 17 8.95 14.20 -0.78
N GLY A 18 10.24 14.54 -0.72
CA GLY A 18 11.07 14.73 -1.92
C GLY A 18 10.68 15.94 -2.80
N ALA A 19 9.95 16.91 -2.25
CA ALA A 19 9.52 18.11 -2.97
C ALA A 19 9.56 19.36 -2.09
N ASN A 20 9.65 20.55 -2.71
CA ASN A 20 9.63 21.84 -2.03
C ASN A 20 8.67 22.82 -2.74
N PRO A 21 7.35 22.57 -2.72
CA PRO A 21 6.39 23.35 -3.49
C PRO A 21 6.28 24.82 -3.05
N ALA A 22 6.65 25.20 -1.84
CA ALA A 22 6.65 26.60 -1.43
C ALA A 22 7.67 27.44 -2.22
N GLU A 23 8.72 26.82 -2.74
CA GLU A 23 9.72 27.47 -3.59
C GLU A 23 9.52 27.13 -5.07
N ASN A 24 9.29 25.85 -5.39
CA ASN A 24 9.32 25.36 -6.76
C ASN A 24 7.94 25.44 -7.45
N HIS A 25 6.84 25.45 -6.69
CA HIS A 25 5.47 25.50 -7.19
C HIS A 25 4.57 26.40 -6.33
N PRO A 26 4.92 27.69 -6.13
CA PRO A 26 4.27 28.55 -5.15
C PRO A 26 2.77 28.75 -5.42
N MET A 27 2.36 28.70 -6.70
CA MET A 27 0.95 28.76 -7.08
C MET A 27 0.17 27.51 -6.67
N ALA A 28 0.80 26.33 -6.69
CA ALA A 28 0.20 25.12 -6.14
C ALA A 28 0.16 25.17 -4.61
N PHE A 29 1.19 25.75 -3.97
CA PHE A 29 1.25 25.90 -2.52
C PHE A 29 0.11 26.75 -1.95
N LYS A 30 -0.48 27.65 -2.75
CA LYS A 30 -1.72 28.36 -2.41
C LYS A 30 -2.84 27.40 -1.98
N HIS A 31 -3.03 26.29 -2.70
CA HIS A 31 -4.07 25.31 -2.40
C HIS A 31 -3.77 24.51 -1.12
N ILE A 32 -2.48 24.27 -0.83
CA ILE A 32 -2.05 23.69 0.45
C ILE A 32 -2.42 24.64 1.60
N THR A 33 -2.09 25.93 1.49
CA THR A 33 -2.47 26.93 2.50
C THR A 33 -3.99 26.98 2.70
N TYR A 34 -4.77 26.90 1.62
CA TYR A 34 -6.22 26.89 1.71
C TYR A 34 -6.78 25.62 2.37
N ALA A 35 -6.16 24.46 2.16
CA ALA A 35 -6.51 23.23 2.87
C ALA A 35 -6.22 23.36 4.38
N LEU A 36 -5.07 23.93 4.76
CA LEU A 36 -4.71 24.21 6.15
C LEU A 36 -5.69 25.19 6.82
N GLU A 37 -6.20 26.17 6.07
CA GLU A 37 -7.17 27.16 6.53
C GLU A 37 -8.64 26.69 6.44
N ASN A 38 -8.89 25.44 6.04
CA ASN A 38 -10.23 24.87 5.80
C ASN A 38 -11.10 25.75 4.88
N LYS A 39 -10.54 26.22 3.76
CA LYS A 39 -11.27 27.05 2.78
C LYS A 39 -12.09 26.24 1.79
N TYR A 40 -11.82 24.95 1.67
CA TYR A 40 -12.51 24.04 0.75
C TYR A 40 -13.49 23.09 1.46
N GLY A 41 -13.70 23.26 2.77
CA GLY A 41 -14.63 22.43 3.56
C GLY A 41 -14.04 21.11 4.05
N ASN A 42 -12.72 20.93 3.94
CA ASN A 42 -12.00 19.79 4.50
C ASN A 42 -11.89 19.93 6.03
N THR A 43 -12.28 18.90 6.77
CA THR A 43 -12.31 18.97 8.24
C THR A 43 -10.93 18.81 8.86
N GLY A 44 -10.04 18.06 8.21
CA GLY A 44 -8.79 17.61 8.81
C GLY A 44 -9.00 16.58 9.92
N PRO A 45 -7.90 15.99 10.43
CA PRO A 45 -7.96 14.94 11.45
C PRO A 45 -8.40 15.43 12.84
N ASP A 46 -8.33 16.73 13.12
CA ASP A 46 -8.70 17.34 14.41
C ASP A 46 -9.79 18.43 14.28
N GLY A 47 -10.45 18.53 13.12
CA GLY A 47 -11.46 19.56 12.86
C GLY A 47 -10.91 20.96 12.56
N ASN A 48 -9.58 21.15 12.56
CA ASN A 48 -8.93 22.45 12.36
C ASN A 48 -8.28 22.60 10.98
N GLY A 49 -8.90 22.01 9.95
CA GLY A 49 -8.35 21.99 8.60
C GLY A 49 -7.20 20.99 8.45
N ALA A 50 -6.63 20.94 7.24
CA ALA A 50 -5.67 19.92 6.87
C ALA A 50 -4.41 19.95 7.75
N LYS A 51 -3.68 18.83 7.82
CA LYS A 51 -2.33 18.80 8.37
C LYS A 51 -1.28 18.63 7.29
N LEU A 52 -0.25 19.47 7.32
CA LEU A 52 0.88 19.42 6.42
C LEU A 52 2.07 18.74 7.09
N ILE A 53 2.50 17.62 6.50
CA ILE A 53 3.71 16.88 6.84
C ILE A 53 4.78 17.18 5.79
N VAL A 54 6.01 17.43 6.23
CA VAL A 54 7.16 17.68 5.34
C VAL A 54 8.31 16.75 5.71
N VAL A 55 8.77 15.95 4.75
CA VAL A 55 9.92 15.05 4.88
C VAL A 55 10.98 15.49 3.87
N ASP A 56 12.05 16.12 4.36
CA ASP A 56 13.14 16.64 3.53
C ASP A 56 14.47 16.64 4.32
N PRO A 57 15.62 16.28 3.71
CA PRO A 57 16.94 16.39 4.34
C PRO A 57 17.29 17.80 4.83
N ARG A 58 16.61 18.84 4.32
CA ARG A 58 16.83 20.25 4.61
C ARG A 58 15.58 20.88 5.20
N TYR A 59 15.76 21.90 6.02
CA TYR A 59 14.67 22.74 6.50
C TYR A 59 14.37 23.83 5.45
N THR A 60 13.38 23.59 4.60
CA THR A 60 12.99 24.44 3.46
C THR A 60 11.87 25.44 3.80
N ARG A 61 11.48 26.31 2.86
CA ARG A 61 10.28 27.16 3.05
C ARG A 61 8.98 26.34 3.11
N SER A 62 8.94 25.15 2.51
CA SER A 62 7.82 24.22 2.74
C SER A 62 7.84 23.68 4.17
N ALA A 63 9.01 23.29 4.69
CA ALA A 63 9.15 22.79 6.06
C ALA A 63 8.72 23.83 7.11
N SER A 64 9.00 25.12 6.87
CA SER A 64 8.57 26.19 7.78
C SER A 64 7.05 26.37 7.90
N LYS A 65 6.27 25.72 7.02
CA LYS A 65 4.81 25.71 7.03
C LYS A 65 4.22 24.38 7.53
N ALA A 66 5.06 23.40 7.88
CA ALA A 66 4.60 22.14 8.43
C ALA A 66 3.73 22.36 9.68
N SER A 67 2.65 21.58 9.80
CA SER A 67 1.69 21.70 10.89
C SER A 67 2.27 21.22 12.21
N ILE A 68 1.66 21.64 13.32
CA ILE A 68 1.91 21.05 14.63
C ILE A 68 0.94 19.90 14.86
N TRP A 69 1.44 18.77 15.33
CA TRP A 69 0.67 17.58 15.73
C TRP A 69 1.30 16.98 16.99
N ASN A 70 0.51 16.57 17.97
CA ASN A 70 1.00 16.05 19.26
C ASN A 70 2.08 16.95 19.93
N GLY A 71 1.99 18.27 19.74
CA GLY A 71 2.97 19.24 20.26
C GLY A 71 4.30 19.31 19.50
N ARG A 72 4.46 18.59 18.39
CA ARG A 72 5.67 18.55 17.55
C ARG A 72 5.39 19.15 16.17
N GLN A 73 6.40 19.74 15.56
CA GLN A 73 6.31 20.16 14.16
C GLN A 73 6.41 18.93 13.27
N MET A 74 5.49 18.77 12.32
CA MET A 74 5.45 17.69 11.34
C MET A 74 6.48 17.87 10.22
N TYR A 75 7.71 18.17 10.62
CA TYR A 75 8.88 18.19 9.77
C TYR A 75 9.82 17.07 10.20
N CYS A 76 10.07 16.11 9.32
CA CYS A 76 11.03 15.05 9.55
C CYS A 76 12.26 15.25 8.67
N LYS A 77 13.41 15.46 9.31
CA LYS A 77 14.70 15.42 8.64
C LYS A 77 15.08 13.97 8.37
N MET A 78 15.40 13.65 7.11
CA MET A 78 15.80 12.31 6.69
C MET A 78 17.06 12.36 5.82
N ARG A 79 17.91 11.33 5.90
CA ARG A 79 19.08 11.16 5.02
C ARG A 79 18.67 11.04 3.55
N SER A 80 19.43 11.66 2.65
CA SER A 80 19.18 11.53 1.21
C SER A 80 19.29 10.07 0.74
N GLY A 81 18.33 9.63 -0.06
CA GLY A 81 18.31 8.29 -0.67
C GLY A 81 17.74 7.19 0.23
N THR A 82 17.05 7.54 1.32
CA THR A 82 16.42 6.57 2.23
C THR A 82 14.90 6.60 2.22
N ASP A 83 14.30 7.26 1.23
CA ASP A 83 12.86 7.41 1.06
C ASP A 83 12.13 6.07 1.00
N ILE A 84 12.72 5.07 0.33
CA ILE A 84 12.17 3.70 0.27
C ILE A 84 12.03 3.12 1.67
N ALA A 85 13.04 3.25 2.53
CA ALA A 85 12.96 2.73 3.89
C ALA A 85 11.87 3.43 4.69
N PHE A 86 11.76 4.75 4.55
CA PHE A 86 10.76 5.57 5.23
C PHE A 86 9.33 5.17 4.86
N VAL A 87 9.02 5.14 3.56
CA VAL A 87 7.69 4.80 3.04
C VAL A 87 7.36 3.32 3.28
N ASN A 88 8.32 2.41 3.11
CA ASN A 88 8.10 0.99 3.38
C ASN A 88 7.79 0.73 4.87
N GLY A 89 8.40 1.50 5.78
CA GLY A 89 8.04 1.48 7.19
C GLY A 89 6.63 2.00 7.47
N MET A 90 6.19 3.06 6.76
CA MET A 90 4.82 3.56 6.88
C MET A 90 3.81 2.50 6.39
N ILE A 91 4.12 1.80 5.31
CA ILE A 91 3.31 0.67 4.81
C ILE A 91 3.22 -0.42 5.88
N ASN A 92 4.36 -0.81 6.49
CA ASN A 92 4.37 -1.78 7.58
C ASN A 92 3.50 -1.31 8.76
N TYR A 93 3.62 -0.03 9.18
CA TYR A 93 2.78 0.54 10.24
C TYR A 93 1.28 0.45 9.90
N VAL A 94 0.88 0.83 8.69
CA VAL A 94 -0.51 0.76 8.21
C VAL A 94 -1.04 -0.68 8.28
N ILE A 95 -0.24 -1.64 7.81
CA ILE A 95 -0.59 -3.07 7.80
C ILE A 95 -0.76 -3.60 9.24
N GLN A 96 0.23 -3.37 10.11
CA GLN A 96 0.22 -3.88 11.50
C GLN A 96 -0.94 -3.32 12.32
N ASN A 97 -1.31 -2.06 12.07
CA ASN A 97 -2.40 -1.39 12.78
C ASN A 97 -3.75 -1.52 12.07
N LYS A 98 -3.84 -2.27 10.96
CA LYS A 98 -5.07 -2.44 10.15
C LYS A 98 -5.71 -1.11 9.73
N LYS A 99 -4.89 -0.10 9.44
CA LYS A 99 -5.30 1.26 9.03
C LYS A 99 -5.27 1.40 7.51
N TYR A 100 -5.99 0.52 6.84
CA TYR A 100 -6.19 0.51 5.39
C TYR A 100 -7.67 0.26 5.10
N ASP A 101 -8.21 0.88 4.05
CA ASP A 101 -9.55 0.57 3.54
C ASP A 101 -9.58 -0.85 2.94
N GLN A 102 -10.01 -1.80 3.76
CA GLN A 102 -10.07 -3.22 3.40
C GLN A 102 -10.98 -3.49 2.19
N PRO A 103 -12.22 -2.97 2.11
CA PRO A 103 -13.04 -3.05 0.90
C PRO A 103 -12.33 -2.52 -0.36
N TYR A 104 -11.63 -1.39 -0.24
CA TYR A 104 -10.92 -0.80 -1.38
C TYR A 104 -9.77 -1.69 -1.83
N VAL A 105 -8.93 -2.15 -0.90
CA VAL A 105 -7.80 -3.05 -1.18
C VAL A 105 -8.29 -4.35 -1.81
N LEU A 106 -9.40 -4.93 -1.32
CA LEU A 106 -9.93 -6.18 -1.85
C LEU A 106 -10.46 -6.04 -3.29
N ASN A 107 -11.19 -4.96 -3.58
CA ASN A 107 -11.96 -4.84 -4.82
C ASN A 107 -11.25 -4.06 -5.93
N TYR A 108 -10.39 -3.11 -5.57
CA TYR A 108 -9.77 -2.18 -6.51
C TYR A 108 -8.26 -2.32 -6.61
N SER A 109 -7.66 -3.27 -5.88
CA SER A 109 -6.25 -3.64 -6.01
C SER A 109 -6.09 -5.09 -6.47
N THR A 110 -4.85 -5.49 -6.75
CA THR A 110 -4.49 -6.86 -7.13
C THR A 110 -4.19 -7.75 -5.92
N ALA A 111 -4.49 -7.30 -4.69
CA ALA A 111 -4.18 -7.99 -3.44
C ALA A 111 -4.63 -9.46 -3.42
N GLY A 112 -5.79 -9.77 -4.02
CA GLY A 112 -6.32 -11.14 -4.08
C GLY A 112 -5.78 -12.03 -5.20
N PHE A 113 -4.89 -11.52 -6.07
CA PHE A 113 -4.39 -12.30 -7.19
C PHE A 113 -3.28 -13.24 -6.73
N LEU A 114 -3.26 -14.46 -7.28
CA LEU A 114 -2.19 -15.41 -7.02
C LEU A 114 -0.94 -15.07 -7.84
N VAL A 115 0.22 -15.13 -7.18
CA VAL A 115 1.52 -14.93 -7.81
C VAL A 115 2.08 -16.29 -8.25
N ASN A 116 2.91 -16.30 -9.30
CA ASN A 116 3.61 -17.50 -9.75
C ASN A 116 4.42 -18.15 -8.62
N GLU A 117 4.32 -19.47 -8.48
CA GLU A 117 4.98 -20.26 -7.43
C GLU A 117 6.52 -20.12 -7.40
N ASN A 118 7.13 -19.74 -8.53
CA ASN A 118 8.57 -19.53 -8.62
C ASN A 118 9.01 -18.13 -8.19
N PHE A 119 8.07 -17.23 -7.90
CA PHE A 119 8.39 -15.92 -7.37
C PHE A 119 8.92 -16.03 -5.94
N LYS A 120 10.05 -15.39 -5.68
CA LYS A 120 10.60 -15.25 -4.33
C LYS A 120 10.98 -13.82 -4.07
N GLY A 121 10.46 -13.24 -3.00
CA GLY A 121 10.80 -11.90 -2.58
C GLY A 121 12.14 -11.82 -1.83
N PRO A 122 12.71 -10.62 -1.65
CA PRO A 122 13.91 -10.39 -0.85
C PRO A 122 13.83 -10.86 0.60
N ALA A 123 12.62 -10.97 1.14
CA ALA A 123 12.39 -11.51 2.48
C ALA A 123 12.60 -13.03 2.54
N GLU A 124 12.37 -13.74 1.42
CA GLU A 124 12.46 -15.19 1.33
C GLU A 124 13.84 -15.66 0.88
N THR A 125 14.49 -14.88 0.01
CA THR A 125 15.87 -15.14 -0.44
C THR A 125 16.90 -14.80 0.64
N GLY A 126 16.58 -13.85 1.53
CA GLY A 126 17.45 -13.42 2.64
C GLY A 126 18.65 -12.57 2.23
N ASP A 127 18.90 -12.39 0.93
CA ASP A 127 20.08 -11.70 0.38
C ASP A 127 19.74 -10.34 -0.28
N GLY A 128 18.50 -9.88 -0.11
CA GLY A 128 18.02 -8.63 -0.67
C GLY A 128 17.62 -8.70 -2.15
N LYS A 129 17.66 -9.88 -2.78
CA LYS A 129 17.39 -10.04 -4.22
C LYS A 129 16.07 -10.77 -4.45
N PHE A 130 15.42 -10.48 -5.58
CA PHE A 130 14.24 -11.22 -6.02
C PHE A 130 14.66 -12.52 -6.74
N SER A 131 13.70 -13.42 -6.98
CA SER A 131 13.89 -14.55 -7.90
C SER A 131 14.32 -14.07 -9.29
N GLY A 132 15.20 -14.85 -9.93
CA GLY A 132 15.68 -14.57 -11.28
C GLY A 132 16.86 -13.59 -11.36
N PHE A 133 17.55 -13.28 -10.25
CA PHE A 133 18.75 -12.44 -10.29
C PHE A 133 19.91 -13.14 -11.01
N ILE A 134 20.47 -12.47 -12.02
CA ILE A 134 21.63 -12.90 -12.81
C ILE A 134 22.76 -11.89 -12.53
N PRO A 135 23.80 -12.26 -11.76
CA PRO A 135 24.90 -11.36 -11.44
C PRO A 135 25.73 -11.03 -12.69
N ASP A 136 26.24 -9.81 -12.76
CA ASP A 136 27.21 -9.44 -13.80
C ASP A 136 28.61 -9.90 -13.37
N ALA A 137 29.13 -10.95 -14.01
CA ALA A 137 30.44 -11.51 -13.70
C ALA A 137 31.61 -10.57 -14.05
N SER A 138 31.38 -9.51 -14.83
CA SER A 138 32.42 -8.57 -15.25
C SER A 138 32.75 -7.50 -14.20
N GLN A 139 31.93 -7.38 -13.13
CA GLN A 139 32.09 -6.36 -12.08
C GLN A 139 32.02 -7.00 -10.69
N PRO A 140 33.15 -7.44 -10.10
CA PRO A 140 33.18 -8.04 -8.76
C PRO A 140 32.90 -7.04 -7.63
N VAL A 141 32.94 -5.73 -7.91
CA VAL A 141 32.57 -4.67 -6.97
C VAL A 141 31.27 -4.03 -7.46
N PRO A 142 30.16 -4.12 -6.70
CA PRO A 142 28.89 -3.57 -7.12
C PRO A 142 28.97 -2.04 -7.16
N THR A 143 29.09 -1.49 -8.37
CA THR A 143 28.93 -0.05 -8.61
C THR A 143 27.43 0.27 -8.65
N LEU A 144 27.03 1.42 -8.11
CA LEU A 144 25.63 1.86 -8.04
C LEU A 144 24.99 1.78 -9.44
N GLY A 145 24.10 0.80 -9.64
CA GLY A 145 23.37 0.58 -10.91
C GLY A 145 23.90 -0.53 -11.83
N GLN A 146 24.98 -1.24 -11.47
CA GLN A 146 25.57 -2.31 -12.31
C GLN A 146 25.89 -3.58 -11.49
N ILE A 147 24.86 -4.17 -10.87
CA ILE A 147 25.00 -5.33 -9.97
C ILE A 147 24.64 -6.65 -10.71
N GLY A 148 23.77 -6.55 -11.72
CA GLY A 148 23.24 -7.69 -12.47
C GLY A 148 21.91 -7.35 -13.15
N LYS A 149 21.30 -8.34 -13.78
CA LYS A 149 19.97 -8.24 -14.41
C LYS A 149 19.00 -9.22 -13.75
N TYR A 150 17.70 -9.01 -13.96
CA TYR A 150 16.68 -9.95 -13.52
C TYR A 150 16.00 -10.60 -14.71
N ASP A 151 15.90 -11.93 -14.69
CA ASP A 151 14.88 -12.65 -15.44
C ASP A 151 13.54 -12.54 -14.71
N LYS A 152 12.59 -11.83 -15.33
CA LYS A 152 11.28 -11.53 -14.77
C LYS A 152 10.23 -12.59 -15.11
N SER A 153 10.63 -13.73 -15.66
CA SER A 153 9.72 -14.85 -16.00
C SER A 153 8.85 -15.28 -14.82
N SER A 154 9.41 -15.27 -13.60
CA SER A 154 8.68 -15.57 -12.36
C SER A 154 7.80 -14.42 -11.84
N TRP A 155 7.92 -13.20 -12.36
CA TRP A 155 7.22 -12.01 -11.84
C TRP A 155 5.88 -11.80 -12.54
N ASN A 156 5.11 -12.87 -12.64
CA ASN A 156 3.79 -12.89 -13.27
C ASN A 156 2.77 -13.46 -12.29
N TYR A 157 1.50 -13.19 -12.57
CA TYR A 157 0.42 -13.91 -11.91
C TYR A 157 0.48 -15.40 -12.25
N ALA A 158 -0.03 -16.25 -11.37
CA ALA A 158 -0.15 -17.67 -11.63
C ALA A 158 -0.99 -17.87 -12.92
N THR A 159 -0.37 -18.47 -13.94
CA THR A 159 -1.07 -18.84 -15.17
C THR A 159 -1.64 -20.24 -14.98
N PHE A 160 -2.96 -20.39 -15.16
CA PHE A 160 -3.54 -21.72 -15.22
C PHE A 160 -3.05 -22.43 -16.49
N VAL A 161 -2.15 -23.42 -16.33
CA VAL A 161 -2.10 -24.54 -17.26
C VAL A 161 -3.17 -25.52 -16.76
N SER A 162 -4.23 -25.69 -17.54
CA SER A 162 -5.38 -26.55 -17.25
C SER A 162 -5.03 -28.04 -17.30
N SER A 163 -4.13 -28.50 -16.42
CA SER A 163 -3.82 -29.93 -16.25
C SER A 163 -4.31 -30.54 -14.93
N HIS A 164 -4.96 -29.75 -14.06
CA HIS A 164 -5.58 -30.26 -12.83
C HIS A 164 -7.10 -30.44 -12.98
N PRO A 165 -7.62 -31.69 -12.90
CA PRO A 165 -9.04 -32.01 -13.11
C PRO A 165 -9.99 -31.57 -11.98
N LYS A 166 -9.59 -30.60 -11.15
CA LYS A 166 -10.40 -30.04 -10.05
C LYS A 166 -10.60 -28.52 -10.13
N ALA A 167 -10.16 -27.89 -11.21
CA ALA A 167 -10.53 -26.50 -11.51
C ALA A 167 -11.94 -26.44 -12.13
N PHE A 168 -12.97 -26.81 -11.37
CA PHE A 168 -14.34 -26.36 -11.62
C PHE A 168 -15.22 -26.62 -10.39
N LYS A 169 -15.25 -25.64 -9.49
CA LYS A 169 -16.48 -25.24 -8.80
C LYS A 169 -16.34 -23.76 -8.51
N ALA A 170 -16.82 -22.95 -9.45
CA ALA A 170 -17.06 -21.53 -9.20
C ALA A 170 -17.96 -21.45 -7.96
N VAL A 171 -17.38 -21.03 -6.83
CA VAL A 171 -18.18 -20.59 -5.69
C VAL A 171 -18.79 -19.28 -6.14
N ASN A 172 -20.09 -19.30 -6.40
CA ASN A 172 -20.88 -18.11 -6.70
C ASN A 172 -20.75 -17.12 -5.54
N ILE A 173 -19.91 -16.10 -5.66
CA ILE A 173 -19.86 -14.98 -4.70
C ILE A 173 -21.01 -13.99 -4.96
N ALA A 174 -21.86 -14.26 -5.96
CA ALA A 174 -23.08 -13.51 -6.20
C ALA A 174 -24.27 -13.91 -5.29
N THR A 175 -24.16 -14.95 -4.45
CA THR A 175 -25.33 -15.47 -3.70
C THR A 175 -25.51 -14.87 -2.30
N ASP A 176 -24.57 -14.09 -1.77
CA ASP A 176 -24.75 -13.48 -0.43
C ASP A 176 -25.66 -12.24 -0.49
N PHE A 177 -25.85 -11.65 -1.67
CA PHE A 177 -26.71 -10.48 -1.88
C PHE A 177 -27.96 -10.77 -2.70
N TRP A 178 -27.97 -11.82 -3.52
CA TRP A 178 -29.07 -12.12 -4.44
C TRP A 178 -29.47 -13.59 -4.34
N ASP A 179 -30.77 -13.85 -4.18
CA ASP A 179 -31.28 -15.23 -4.19
C ASP A 179 -31.11 -15.90 -5.57
N ALA A 180 -31.33 -17.22 -5.66
CA ALA A 180 -31.24 -17.96 -6.92
C ALA A 180 -32.21 -17.45 -8.01
N SER A 181 -33.18 -16.62 -7.64
CA SER A 181 -34.17 -15.99 -8.52
C SER A 181 -33.77 -14.57 -8.95
N GLY A 182 -32.66 -14.02 -8.44
CA GLY A 182 -32.18 -12.69 -8.78
C GLY A 182 -32.85 -11.54 -8.00
N ASN A 183 -33.19 -11.74 -6.73
CA ASN A 183 -33.68 -10.65 -5.84
C ASN A 183 -32.65 -10.25 -4.77
N CYS A 184 -32.44 -8.93 -4.56
CA CYS A 184 -31.54 -8.39 -3.52
C CYS A 184 -32.06 -8.65 -2.09
N SER A 185 -31.19 -9.07 -1.17
CA SER A 185 -31.49 -9.26 0.26
C SER A 185 -31.84 -7.97 1.02
N CYS A 186 -31.70 -6.81 0.38
CA CYS A 186 -31.94 -5.48 0.93
C CYS A 186 -33.42 -5.03 0.93
N GLY A 187 -34.35 -5.82 0.40
CA GLY A 187 -35.80 -5.60 0.56
C GLY A 187 -36.43 -4.46 -0.28
N THR A 188 -35.64 -3.74 -1.07
CA THR A 188 -36.12 -2.75 -2.06
C THR A 188 -35.28 -2.85 -3.32
N SER A 189 -35.88 -2.52 -4.47
CA SER A 189 -35.26 -2.56 -5.79
C SER A 189 -34.05 -1.62 -5.85
N CYS A 190 -32.88 -2.10 -5.44
CA CYS A 190 -31.62 -1.40 -5.62
C CYS A 190 -31.34 -1.28 -7.11
N GLY A 191 -31.09 -0.05 -7.60
CA GLY A 191 -30.83 0.25 -9.01
C GLY A 191 -29.49 -0.29 -9.56
N PHE A 192 -28.94 -1.33 -8.96
CA PHE A 192 -27.75 -2.04 -9.43
C PHE A 192 -28.20 -3.31 -10.15
N SER A 193 -27.93 -3.41 -11.46
CA SER A 193 -28.18 -4.64 -12.20
C SER A 193 -27.05 -5.65 -11.97
N LYS A 194 -27.38 -6.94 -12.02
CA LYS A 194 -26.41 -8.06 -11.94
C LYS A 194 -25.29 -7.94 -12.99
N ASP A 195 -25.51 -7.15 -14.03
CA ASP A 195 -24.67 -7.04 -15.20
C ASP A 195 -23.58 -5.95 -15.08
N THR A 196 -23.59 -5.10 -14.03
CA THR A 196 -22.66 -3.96 -13.93
C THR A 196 -21.30 -4.30 -13.29
N LEU A 197 -21.09 -5.54 -12.84
CA LEU A 197 -19.85 -6.04 -12.22
C LEU A 197 -19.40 -7.35 -12.90
N SER A 198 -19.29 -7.37 -14.23
CA SER A 198 -18.68 -8.51 -14.93
C SER A 198 -17.16 -8.46 -14.85
N LEU A 199 -16.61 -8.70 -13.66
CA LEU A 199 -15.23 -9.16 -13.56
C LEU A 199 -15.11 -10.51 -14.28
N ASP A 200 -14.04 -10.70 -15.05
CA ASP A 200 -13.73 -11.96 -15.74
C ASP A 200 -13.85 -13.17 -14.76
N PRO A 201 -14.38 -14.32 -15.19
CA PRO A 201 -14.56 -15.50 -14.34
C PRO A 201 -13.29 -15.93 -13.58
N ALA A 202 -12.09 -15.72 -14.13
CA ALA A 202 -10.84 -16.01 -13.42
C ALA A 202 -10.62 -15.02 -12.28
N SER A 203 -10.89 -13.73 -12.48
CA SER A 203 -10.82 -12.70 -11.45
C SER A 203 -11.79 -12.98 -10.29
N GLN A 204 -13.01 -13.42 -10.59
CA GLN A 204 -13.96 -13.83 -9.55
C GLN A 204 -13.50 -15.05 -8.76
N TYR A 205 -12.85 -16.02 -9.42
CA TYR A 205 -12.26 -17.19 -8.77
C TYR A 205 -11.12 -16.81 -7.83
N TYR A 206 -10.20 -15.92 -8.25
CA TYR A 206 -9.10 -15.46 -7.40
C TYR A 206 -9.59 -14.64 -6.19
N ILE A 207 -10.58 -13.77 -6.37
CA ILE A 207 -11.22 -13.03 -5.27
C ILE A 207 -11.91 -14.01 -4.29
N GLY A 208 -12.54 -15.08 -4.80
CA GLY A 208 -13.15 -16.12 -3.97
C GLY A 208 -12.16 -16.92 -3.15
N LYS A 209 -11.08 -17.37 -3.79
CA LYS A 209 -9.96 -18.04 -3.12
C LYS A 209 -9.30 -17.13 -2.10
N PHE A 210 -9.10 -15.85 -2.41
CA PHE A 210 -8.56 -14.88 -1.45
C PHE A 210 -9.52 -14.62 -0.29
N ARG A 211 -10.82 -14.46 -0.53
CA ARG A 211 -11.82 -14.30 0.53
C ARG A 211 -11.88 -15.53 1.44
N GLN A 212 -11.86 -16.72 0.87
CA GLN A 212 -11.82 -17.98 1.62
C GLN A 212 -10.50 -18.14 2.38
N HIS A 213 -9.37 -17.81 1.76
CA HIS A 213 -8.06 -17.84 2.39
C HIS A 213 -7.94 -16.82 3.53
N LEU A 214 -8.45 -15.61 3.37
CA LEU A 214 -8.53 -14.59 4.45
C LEU A 214 -9.39 -15.05 5.64
N LEU A 215 -10.43 -15.86 5.39
CA LEU A 215 -11.24 -16.51 6.41
C LEU A 215 -10.49 -17.68 7.09
N GLU A 216 -9.70 -18.44 6.32
CA GLU A 216 -8.92 -19.60 6.80
C GLU A 216 -7.64 -19.20 7.57
N VAL A 217 -6.92 -18.16 7.13
CA VAL A 217 -5.65 -17.68 7.74
C VAL A 217 -5.84 -16.68 8.88
N GLY A 218 -7.06 -16.50 9.35
CA GLY A 218 -7.21 -15.76 10.58
C GLY A 218 -7.02 -14.25 10.45
N LEU A 219 -7.24 -13.64 9.28
CA LEU A 219 -7.39 -12.17 9.24
C LEU A 219 -8.77 -11.73 9.77
N LEU A 220 -9.66 -12.72 9.98
CA LEU A 220 -10.48 -12.97 11.18
C LEU A 220 -9.81 -14.10 12.02
N ASN A 221 -8.94 -13.81 13.01
CA ASN A 221 -8.01 -14.70 13.77
C ASN A 221 -8.24 -16.24 13.67
N THR A 222 -7.23 -17.10 13.41
CA THR A 222 -5.97 -17.26 14.16
C THR A 222 -4.76 -17.83 13.36
N THR A 223 -3.59 -17.22 13.59
CA THR A 223 -2.25 -17.82 13.87
C THR A 223 -1.51 -18.68 12.82
N ASP A 224 -0.23 -18.34 12.70
CA ASP A 224 0.91 -19.11 12.22
C ASP A 224 1.06 -19.27 10.70
N LEU A 225 1.96 -18.46 10.13
CA LEU A 225 2.72 -18.85 8.94
C LEU A 225 3.52 -20.11 9.29
N GLY A 226 2.86 -21.26 9.23
CA GLY A 226 3.46 -22.57 9.44
C GLY A 226 4.42 -22.94 8.30
N PRO A 227 5.36 -23.88 8.52
CA PRO A 227 6.55 -23.99 7.67
C PRO A 227 6.33 -24.58 6.27
N ASN A 228 5.11 -24.97 5.88
CA ASN A 228 4.87 -25.70 4.63
C ASN A 228 3.42 -25.53 4.14
N VAL A 229 3.07 -24.36 3.60
CA VAL A 229 1.95 -24.24 2.66
C VAL A 229 2.55 -24.03 1.28
N ALA A 230 2.25 -24.93 0.35
CA ALA A 230 2.76 -24.92 -1.01
C ALA A 230 2.65 -23.52 -1.64
N ASN A 231 3.65 -23.13 -2.43
CA ASN A 231 4.00 -21.80 -2.96
C ASN A 231 2.91 -20.93 -3.65
N GLU A 232 1.62 -21.28 -3.57
CA GLU A 232 0.52 -20.44 -4.02
C GLU A 232 0.19 -19.38 -2.97
N ARG A 233 0.82 -18.20 -3.09
CA ARG A 233 0.50 -17.03 -2.26
C ARG A 233 -0.17 -15.94 -3.06
N THR A 234 -1.03 -15.18 -2.40
CA THR A 234 -1.59 -13.97 -3.01
C THR A 234 -0.60 -12.81 -2.97
N VAL A 235 -0.85 -11.79 -3.79
CA VAL A 235 -0.09 -10.53 -3.75
C VAL A 235 -0.09 -9.95 -2.34
N TRP A 236 -1.23 -10.01 -1.62
CA TRP A 236 -1.32 -9.50 -0.25
C TRP A 236 -0.32 -10.17 0.69
N GLU A 237 -0.19 -11.49 0.65
CA GLU A 237 0.71 -12.21 1.54
C GLU A 237 2.18 -11.92 1.23
N HIS A 238 2.54 -11.79 -0.05
CA HIS A 238 3.87 -11.34 -0.43
C HIS A 238 4.16 -9.91 0.04
N VAL A 239 3.16 -9.02 0.01
CA VAL A 239 3.25 -7.67 0.55
C VAL A 239 3.49 -7.71 2.07
N LEU A 240 2.68 -8.47 2.82
CA LEU A 240 2.86 -8.64 4.28
C LEU A 240 4.29 -9.09 4.61
N LEU A 241 4.76 -10.14 3.93
CA LEU A 241 6.09 -10.69 4.17
C LEU A 241 7.22 -9.72 3.77
N HIS A 242 7.05 -9.02 2.64
CA HIS A 242 8.07 -8.09 2.13
C HIS A 242 8.28 -6.91 3.08
N TYR A 243 7.19 -6.29 3.53
CA TYR A 243 7.21 -5.08 4.34
C TYR A 243 7.45 -5.32 5.82
N ALA A 244 7.24 -6.55 6.34
CA ALA A 244 7.51 -6.90 7.74
C ALA A 244 8.96 -6.60 8.18
N ARG A 245 9.91 -6.55 7.26
CA ARG A 245 11.33 -6.25 7.53
C ARG A 245 11.61 -4.77 7.81
N TYR A 246 10.66 -3.88 7.51
CA TYR A 246 10.80 -2.44 7.73
C TYR A 246 10.18 -2.08 9.08
N ASP A 247 10.70 -2.66 10.16
CA ASP A 247 10.34 -2.25 11.51
C ASP A 247 10.86 -0.84 11.80
N LYS A 248 10.25 -0.18 12.79
CA LYS A 248 10.59 1.19 13.16
C LYS A 248 12.09 1.38 13.39
N ASN A 249 12.75 0.49 14.13
CA ASN A 249 14.16 0.65 14.46
C ASN A 249 15.03 0.59 13.21
N THR A 250 14.75 -0.36 12.30
CA THR A 250 15.43 -0.45 11.01
C THR A 250 15.28 0.84 10.20
N VAL A 251 14.07 1.40 10.14
CA VAL A 251 13.79 2.64 9.40
C VAL A 251 14.54 3.82 10.01
N ILE A 252 14.44 4.02 11.33
CA ILE A 252 15.14 5.10 12.04
C ILE A 252 16.66 4.98 11.86
N ASN A 253 17.22 3.78 11.99
CA ASN A 253 18.66 3.56 11.83
C ASN A 253 19.16 3.90 10.42
N LEU A 254 18.36 3.61 9.38
CA LEU A 254 18.72 3.90 8.00
C LEU A 254 18.54 5.38 7.63
N THR A 255 17.42 5.96 8.07
CA THR A 255 16.96 7.29 7.68
C THR A 255 17.56 8.40 8.54
N GLY A 256 17.92 8.11 9.79
CA GLY A 256 18.29 9.10 10.80
C GLY A 256 17.11 10.00 11.22
N ALA A 257 15.87 9.59 10.93
CA ALA A 257 14.67 10.30 11.34
C ALA A 257 14.53 10.32 12.87
N ASP A 258 13.88 11.35 13.40
CA ASP A 258 13.53 11.37 14.82
C ASP A 258 12.43 10.30 15.10
N PRO A 259 12.62 9.38 16.06
CA PRO A 259 11.68 8.30 16.32
C PRO A 259 10.27 8.74 16.71
N LEU A 260 10.13 9.89 17.38
CA LEU A 260 8.84 10.39 17.84
C LEU A 260 8.12 11.12 16.70
N VAL A 261 8.85 11.91 15.92
CA VAL A 261 8.29 12.57 14.73
C VAL A 261 7.85 11.52 13.71
N TYR A 262 8.61 10.44 13.53
CA TYR A 262 8.24 9.36 12.63
C TYR A 262 6.93 8.66 13.04
N ASP A 263 6.76 8.37 14.33
CA ASP A 263 5.51 7.78 14.84
C ASP A 263 4.32 8.71 14.62
N ASP A 264 4.47 9.99 14.94
CA ASP A 264 3.43 10.99 14.72
C ASP A 264 3.06 11.09 13.24
N ILE A 265 4.02 11.02 12.33
CA ILE A 265 3.78 11.01 10.88
C ILE A 265 3.02 9.76 10.45
N CYS A 266 3.44 8.58 10.93
CA CYS A 266 2.77 7.32 10.62
C CYS A 266 1.33 7.33 11.13
N GLU A 267 1.13 7.77 12.37
CA GLU A 267 -0.20 7.94 12.97
C GLU A 267 -1.04 8.91 12.15
N LEU A 268 -0.56 10.13 11.93
CA LEU A 268 -1.29 11.20 11.27
C LEU A 268 -1.68 10.84 9.83
N PHE A 269 -0.76 10.28 9.06
CA PHE A 269 -1.03 9.90 7.68
C PHE A 269 -2.01 8.71 7.60
N SER A 270 -1.90 7.76 8.53
CA SER A 270 -2.79 6.58 8.56
C SER A 270 -4.24 6.87 8.99
N ILE A 271 -4.56 8.09 9.44
CA ILE A 271 -5.94 8.48 9.79
C ILE A 271 -6.83 8.59 8.54
N THR A 272 -6.25 8.75 7.34
CA THR A 272 -7.02 9.01 6.11
C THR A 272 -7.77 7.80 5.56
N GLY A 273 -7.58 6.59 6.11
CA GLY A 273 -8.28 5.38 5.67
C GLY A 273 -7.35 4.27 5.24
#